data_AF-A0A1H7PW92-F1
#
_entry.id   AF-A0A1H7PW92-F1
#
_cell.length_a   1.000
_cell.length_b   1.000
_cell.length_c   1.000
_cell.angle_alpha   90.00
_cell.angle_beta   90.00
_cell.angle_gamma   90.00
#
_symmetry.space_group_name_H-M   'P 1'
#
loop_
_entity.id
_entity.type
_entity.pdbx_description
1 polymer ?
#
loop_
_entity_poly.entity_id
_entity_poly.type
_entity_poly.pdbx_seq_one_letter_code
_entity_poly.pdbx_strand_id
1 'polypeptide(L)'
;MIAQKIIQNKLPFIVLVTFLVGLHIFWEHYNGGVTTHHLLAREDLPGISNWWGLLSIPLLSWILISLSKWLHNKNPTTYGLSQITKGFIGGLVFGILISLLWEFRLENILQYAIWSPIILAFFIRIYLPGNLLGFILGLTYTFGGILPIAIGLVLITVSFLVWTIFRKGIPFVFQKINQKN
;
A
#
# COMPACT_ATOMS: atom_id res chain seq x y z
N MET A 1 20.04 8.18 -4.83
CA MET A 1 20.49 8.96 -3.65
C MET A 1 19.41 9.10 -2.58
N ILE A 2 18.20 9.62 -2.89
CA ILE A 2 17.12 9.83 -1.90
C ILE A 2 16.63 8.54 -1.25
N ALA A 3 16.25 7.52 -2.04
CA ALA A 3 15.73 6.26 -1.51
C ALA A 3 16.75 5.52 -0.61
N GLN A 4 18.03 5.61 -0.94
CA GLN A 4 19.11 5.07 -0.11
C GLN A 4 19.14 5.76 1.26
N LYS A 5 19.07 7.10 1.28
CA LYS A 5 19.05 7.89 2.51
C LYS A 5 17.84 7.57 3.37
N ILE A 6 16.66 7.40 2.78
CA ILE A 6 15.42 7.02 3.50
C ILE A 6 15.51 5.61 4.08
N ILE A 7 16.02 4.65 3.31
CA ILE A 7 16.18 3.25 3.77
C ILE A 7 17.23 3.16 4.89
N GLN A 8 18.29 3.97 4.83
CA GLN A 8 19.31 4.02 5.87
C GLN A 8 18.82 4.75 7.13
N ASN A 9 18.22 5.93 6.95
CA ASN A 9 17.63 6.74 8.01
C ASN A 9 16.17 7.09 7.67
N LYS A 10 15.26 6.30 8.24
CA LYS A 10 13.81 6.41 8.00
C LYS A 10 13.11 7.49 8.82
N LEU A 11 13.76 8.05 9.84
CA LEU A 11 13.14 9.02 10.76
C LEU A 11 12.59 10.26 10.06
N PRO A 12 13.32 10.94 9.13
CA PRO A 12 12.80 12.14 8.48
C PRO A 12 11.50 11.87 7.70
N PHE A 13 11.42 10.71 7.05
CA PHE A 13 10.22 10.31 6.31
C PHE A 13 9.05 10.04 7.26
N ILE A 14 9.28 9.32 8.36
CA ILE A 14 8.24 9.04 9.35
C ILE A 14 7.75 10.35 9.97
N VAL A 15 8.64 11.26 10.37
CA VAL A 15 8.27 12.57 10.93
C VAL A 15 7.45 13.38 9.93
N LEU A 16 7.86 13.41 8.66
CA LEU A 16 7.10 14.10 7.60
C LEU A 16 5.70 13.52 7.47
N VAL A 17 5.57 12.20 7.39
CA VAL A 17 4.27 11.53 7.25
C VAL A 17 3.39 11.76 8.49
N THR A 18 3.95 11.63 9.70
CA THR A 18 3.23 11.92 10.95
C THR A 18 2.72 13.37 10.96
N PHE A 19 3.57 14.32 10.56
CA PHE A 19 3.21 15.73 10.49
C PHE A 19 2.07 15.98 9.51
N LEU A 20 2.12 15.39 8.30
CA LEU A 20 1.06 15.54 7.29
C LEU A 20 -0.27 14.94 7.76
N VAL A 21 -0.25 13.75 8.36
CA VAL A 21 -1.46 13.13 8.93
C VAL A 21 -2.00 13.95 10.10
N GLY A 22 -1.10 14.47 10.95
CA GLY A 22 -1.44 15.38 12.04
C GLY A 22 -2.12 16.65 11.58
N LEU A 23 -1.57 17.30 10.55
CA LEU A 23 -2.15 18.49 9.96
C LEU A 23 -3.54 18.23 9.38
N HIS A 24 -3.72 17.09 8.71
CA HIS A 24 -5.01 16.69 8.15
C HIS A 24 -6.07 16.43 9.23
N ILE A 25 -5.75 15.64 10.26
CA ILE A 25 -6.69 15.35 11.36
C ILE A 25 -6.99 16.61 12.18
N PHE A 26 -5.98 17.48 12.38
CA PHE A 26 -6.19 18.77 13.02
C PHE A 26 -7.17 19.62 12.20
N TRP A 27 -7.02 19.66 10.87
CA TRP A 27 -7.98 20.32 10.00
C TRP A 27 -9.40 19.72 10.14
N GLU A 28 -9.55 18.39 10.13
CA GLU A 28 -10.86 17.74 10.36
C GLU A 28 -11.48 18.17 11.70
N HIS A 29 -10.68 18.18 12.78
CA HIS A 29 -11.13 18.54 14.12
C HIS A 29 -11.80 19.93 14.17
N TYR A 30 -11.26 20.91 13.46
CA TYR A 30 -11.81 22.27 13.41
C TYR A 30 -12.90 22.48 12.35
N ASN A 31 -13.06 21.57 11.38
CA ASN A 31 -13.98 21.72 10.25
C ASN A 31 -15.16 20.73 10.26
N GLY A 32 -15.60 20.29 11.44
CA GLY A 32 -16.75 19.40 11.58
C GLY A 32 -16.50 18.16 12.43
N GLY A 33 -15.28 18.02 12.98
CA GLY A 33 -14.90 16.89 13.82
C GLY A 33 -14.15 15.81 13.04
N VAL A 34 -13.46 14.93 13.77
CA VAL A 34 -12.65 13.87 13.15
C VAL A 34 -13.54 12.76 12.61
N THR A 35 -13.38 12.48 11.31
CA THR A 35 -14.22 11.54 10.57
C THR A 35 -14.14 10.14 11.17
N THR A 36 -15.28 9.46 11.25
CA THR A 36 -15.36 8.04 11.61
C THR A 36 -15.91 7.25 10.43
N HIS A 37 -15.09 6.34 9.91
CA HIS A 37 -15.49 5.48 8.81
C HIS A 37 -16.08 4.19 9.34
N HIS A 38 -17.32 3.91 8.96
CA HIS A 38 -17.94 2.63 9.25
C HIS A 38 -17.52 1.57 8.23
N LEU A 39 -17.36 0.33 8.70
CA LEU A 39 -17.04 -0.80 7.82
C LEU A 39 -18.09 -0.93 6.72
N LEU A 40 -17.66 -1.15 5.48
CA LEU A 40 -18.53 -1.33 4.30
C LEU A 40 -19.56 -0.20 4.09
N ALA A 41 -19.25 1.02 4.57
CA ALA A 41 -20.17 2.17 4.53
C ALA A 41 -21.53 1.89 5.21
N ARG A 42 -21.53 0.99 6.22
CA ARG A 42 -22.72 0.57 6.95
C ARG A 42 -22.68 1.08 8.38
N GLU A 43 -23.56 2.02 8.71
CA GLU A 43 -23.61 2.66 10.04
C GLU A 43 -23.89 1.69 11.19
N ASP A 44 -24.50 0.53 10.90
CA ASP A 44 -24.76 -0.52 11.88
C ASP A 44 -23.50 -1.35 12.27
N LEU A 45 -22.39 -1.16 11.56
CA LEU A 45 -21.10 -1.78 11.84
C LEU A 45 -20.17 -0.85 12.63
N PRO A 46 -19.18 -1.40 13.37
CA PRO A 46 -18.27 -0.58 14.17
C PRO A 46 -17.54 0.46 13.31
N GLY A 47 -17.58 1.70 13.79
CA GLY A 47 -16.89 2.84 13.21
C GLY A 47 -15.43 2.90 13.64
N ILE A 48 -14.56 3.30 12.70
CA ILE A 48 -13.14 3.48 12.94
C ILE A 48 -12.80 4.95 12.72
N SER A 49 -12.38 5.63 13.78
CA SER A 49 -12.03 7.05 13.73
C SER A 49 -10.66 7.30 13.09
N ASN A 50 -10.55 8.40 12.34
CA ASN A 50 -9.30 8.85 11.73
C ASN A 50 -8.20 9.19 12.74
N TRP A 51 -8.52 9.38 14.02
CA TRP A 51 -7.53 9.54 15.10
C TRP A 51 -6.48 8.42 15.11
N TRP A 52 -6.87 7.20 14.81
CA TRP A 52 -5.95 6.07 14.72
C TRP A 52 -4.91 6.24 13.62
N GLY A 53 -5.15 7.10 12.63
CA GLY A 53 -4.18 7.48 11.60
C GLY A 53 -2.88 8.04 12.18
N LEU A 54 -2.94 8.79 13.29
CA LEU A 54 -1.76 9.36 13.95
C LEU A 54 -0.78 8.29 14.45
N LEU A 55 -1.29 7.10 14.81
CA LEU A 55 -0.46 6.00 15.29
C LEU A 55 -0.18 4.99 14.18
N SER A 56 -1.21 4.59 13.44
CA SER A 56 -1.14 3.51 12.45
C SER A 56 -0.25 3.85 11.25
N ILE A 57 -0.33 5.07 10.72
CA ILE A 57 0.43 5.47 9.54
C ILE A 57 1.94 5.58 9.82
N PRO A 58 2.39 6.23 10.92
CA PRO A 58 3.82 6.26 11.25
C PRO A 58 4.39 4.87 11.57
N LEU A 59 3.61 4.05 12.30
CA LEU A 59 4.01 2.68 12.64
C LEU A 59 4.17 1.83 11.37
N LEU A 60 3.20 1.87 10.44
CA LEU A 60 3.31 1.14 9.18
C LEU A 60 4.42 1.65 8.28
N SER A 61 4.63 2.97 8.22
CA SER A 61 5.77 3.55 7.52
C SER A 61 7.08 2.99 8.06
N TRP A 62 7.22 2.90 9.38
CA TRP A 62 8.37 2.29 10.04
C TRP A 62 8.54 0.81 9.67
N ILE A 63 7.45 0.02 9.73
CA ILE A 63 7.46 -1.41 9.39
C ILE A 63 7.87 -1.61 7.93
N LEU A 64 7.18 -0.96 6.98
CA LEU A 64 7.35 -1.19 5.54
C LEU A 64 8.71 -0.70 5.03
N ILE A 65 9.25 0.39 5.57
CA ILE A 65 10.61 0.84 5.25
C ILE A 65 11.65 -0.13 5.85
N SER A 66 11.44 -0.61 7.07
CA SER A 66 12.34 -1.59 7.70
C SER A 66 12.35 -2.92 6.95
N LEU A 67 11.18 -3.38 6.49
CA LEU A 67 11.04 -4.56 5.65
C LEU A 67 11.72 -4.35 4.28
N SER A 68 11.56 -3.18 3.67
CA SER A 68 12.25 -2.83 2.42
C SER A 68 13.78 -2.84 2.59
N LYS A 69 14.29 -2.31 3.70
CA LYS A 69 15.72 -2.36 4.05
C LYS A 69 16.22 -3.79 4.18
N TRP A 70 15.48 -4.62 4.92
CA TRP A 70 15.83 -6.02 5.13
C TRP A 70 15.87 -6.80 3.81
N LEU A 71 14.85 -6.65 2.95
CA LEU A 71 14.80 -7.28 1.63
C LEU A 71 15.96 -6.83 0.73
N HIS A 72 16.26 -5.53 0.74
CA HIS A 72 17.38 -4.97 -0.01
C HIS A 72 18.73 -5.55 0.44
N ASN A 73 18.97 -5.61 1.75
CA ASN A 73 20.22 -6.15 2.29
C ASN A 73 20.36 -7.66 1.99
N LYS A 74 19.25 -8.41 2.01
CA LYS A 74 19.28 -9.86 1.76
C LYS A 74 19.52 -10.20 0.29
N ASN A 75 18.95 -9.42 -0.63
CA ASN A 75 19.04 -9.67 -2.08
C ASN A 75 19.03 -8.34 -2.86
N PRO A 76 20.15 -7.60 -2.90
CA PRO A 76 20.21 -6.25 -3.46
C PRO A 76 19.99 -6.22 -4.98
N THR A 77 20.33 -7.29 -5.69
CA THR A 77 20.08 -7.46 -7.13
C THR A 77 18.59 -7.58 -7.43
N THR A 78 17.87 -8.39 -6.65
CA THR A 78 16.43 -8.64 -6.81
C THR A 78 15.59 -7.48 -6.28
N TYR A 79 15.99 -6.90 -5.14
CA TYR A 79 15.30 -5.80 -4.45
C TYR A 79 16.16 -4.55 -4.43
N GLY A 80 16.53 -4.06 -5.61
CA GLY A 80 17.31 -2.84 -5.75
C GLY A 80 16.53 -1.58 -5.31
N LEU A 81 17.27 -0.53 -4.96
CA LEU A 81 16.70 0.76 -4.53
C LEU A 81 15.76 1.36 -5.58
N SER A 82 16.08 1.21 -6.86
CA SER A 82 15.23 1.65 -7.97
C SER A 82 13.88 0.93 -7.96
N GLN A 83 13.86 -0.38 -7.70
CA GLN A 83 12.62 -1.15 -7.63
C GLN A 83 11.74 -0.71 -6.46
N ILE A 84 12.34 -0.46 -5.29
CA ILE A 84 11.62 0.04 -4.11
C ILE A 84 11.01 1.42 -4.39
N THR A 85 11.78 2.29 -5.05
CA THR A 85 11.34 3.66 -5.40
C THR A 85 10.22 3.64 -6.44
N LYS A 86 10.37 2.85 -7.53
CA LYS A 86 9.34 2.68 -8.55
C LYS A 86 8.07 2.09 -7.95
N GLY A 87 8.21 1.13 -7.04
CA GLY A 87 7.05 0.56 -6.33
C GLY A 87 6.34 1.61 -5.47
N PHE A 88 7.09 2.36 -4.67
CA PHE A 88 6.53 3.46 -3.89
C PHE A 88 5.79 4.49 -4.75
N ILE A 89 6.42 4.98 -5.83
CA ILE A 89 5.81 5.95 -6.73
C ILE A 89 4.57 5.36 -7.43
N GLY A 90 4.66 4.13 -7.93
CA GLY A 90 3.54 3.45 -8.58
C GLY A 90 2.36 3.26 -7.64
N GLY A 91 2.61 2.80 -6.42
CA GLY A 91 1.59 2.69 -5.37
C GLY A 91 0.97 4.05 -5.03
N LEU A 92 1.79 5.10 -4.89
CA LEU A 92 1.32 6.44 -4.57
C LEU A 92 0.44 7.03 -5.67
N VAL A 93 0.88 6.95 -6.92
CA VAL A 93 0.09 7.37 -8.08
C VAL A 93 -1.21 6.60 -8.15
N PHE A 94 -1.17 5.28 -7.94
CA PHE A 94 -2.37 4.46 -7.94
C PHE A 94 -3.33 4.84 -6.80
N GLY A 95 -2.83 5.03 -5.57
CA GLY A 95 -3.65 5.49 -4.44
C GLY A 95 -4.32 6.84 -4.72
N ILE A 96 -3.57 7.80 -5.25
CA ILE A 96 -4.11 9.12 -5.65
C ILE A 96 -5.19 8.95 -6.74
N LEU A 97 -4.98 8.10 -7.75
CA LEU A 97 -6.00 7.85 -8.78
C LEU A 97 -7.29 7.28 -8.19
N ILE A 98 -7.18 6.32 -7.28
CA ILE A 98 -8.34 5.73 -6.58
C ILE A 98 -9.06 6.79 -5.73
N SER A 99 -8.31 7.64 -5.02
CA SER A 99 -8.85 8.79 -4.29
C SER A 99 -9.61 9.77 -5.20
N LEU A 100 -9.05 10.11 -6.37
CA LEU A 100 -9.69 11.01 -7.33
C LEU A 100 -10.96 10.40 -7.93
N LEU A 101 -10.97 9.10 -8.25
CA LEU A 101 -12.17 8.43 -8.74
C LEU A 101 -13.32 8.49 -7.73
N TRP A 102 -13.00 8.35 -6.43
CA TRP A 102 -13.98 8.51 -5.36
C TRP A 102 -14.48 9.96 -5.26
N GLU A 103 -13.57 10.93 -5.23
CA GLU A 103 -13.92 12.35 -5.11
C GLU A 103 -14.81 12.84 -6.28
N PHE A 104 -14.53 12.37 -7.49
CA PHE A 104 -15.32 12.68 -8.68
C PHE A 104 -16.60 11.83 -8.82
N ARG A 105 -16.95 11.03 -7.82
CA ARG A 105 -18.14 10.15 -7.80
C ARG A 105 -18.19 9.17 -8.98
N LEU A 106 -17.02 8.70 -9.42
CA LEU A 106 -16.86 7.73 -10.50
C LEU A 106 -16.82 6.29 -9.95
N GLU A 107 -17.77 5.96 -9.07
CA GLU A 107 -17.84 4.68 -8.35
C GLU A 107 -17.90 3.46 -9.31
N ASN A 108 -18.60 3.63 -10.44
CA ASN A 108 -18.68 2.62 -11.50
C ASN A 108 -17.31 2.23 -12.07
N ILE A 109 -16.34 3.14 -12.06
CA ILE A 109 -14.98 2.88 -12.53
C ILE A 109 -14.11 2.40 -11.37
N LEU A 110 -14.25 3.05 -10.21
CA LEU A 110 -13.53 2.75 -8.97
C LEU A 110 -13.60 1.25 -8.60
N GLN A 111 -14.81 0.67 -8.66
CA GLN A 111 -15.04 -0.73 -8.30
C GLN A 111 -14.21 -1.72 -9.13
N TYR A 112 -13.85 -1.35 -10.37
CA TYR A 112 -12.98 -2.17 -11.22
C TYR A 112 -11.51 -1.78 -11.05
N ALA A 113 -11.23 -0.48 -10.96
CA ALA A 113 -9.88 0.05 -10.84
C ALA A 113 -9.14 -0.50 -9.62
N ILE A 114 -9.83 -0.64 -8.48
CA ILE A 114 -9.24 -1.12 -7.23
C ILE A 114 -8.68 -2.55 -7.30
N TRP A 115 -9.22 -3.39 -8.19
CA TRP A 115 -8.76 -4.77 -8.40
C TRP A 115 -7.60 -4.89 -9.40
N SER A 116 -7.30 -3.83 -10.15
CA SER A 116 -6.20 -3.85 -11.13
C SER A 116 -4.83 -4.29 -10.60
N PRO A 117 -4.43 -4.06 -9.32
CA PRO A 117 -3.16 -4.56 -8.82
C PRO A 117 -3.04 -6.09 -8.86
N ILE A 118 -4.16 -6.81 -8.70
CA ILE A 118 -4.17 -8.28 -8.79
C ILE A 118 -3.87 -8.73 -10.22
N ILE A 119 -4.43 -8.05 -11.21
CA ILE A 119 -4.18 -8.32 -12.64
C ILE A 119 -2.73 -7.99 -12.99
N LEU A 120 -2.21 -6.86 -12.49
CA LEU A 120 -0.82 -6.48 -12.69
C LEU A 120 0.17 -7.45 -12.00
N ALA A 121 -0.27 -8.15 -10.95
CA ALA A 121 0.55 -9.12 -10.22
C ALA A 121 0.96 -10.35 -11.06
N PHE A 122 0.36 -10.58 -12.23
CA PHE A 122 0.82 -11.59 -13.18
C PHE A 122 2.15 -11.18 -13.84
N PHE A 123 2.37 -9.89 -14.04
CA PHE A 123 3.48 -9.35 -14.83
C PHE A 123 4.57 -8.71 -13.98
N ILE A 124 4.18 -8.02 -12.91
CA ILE A 124 5.07 -7.25 -12.04
C ILE A 124 4.88 -7.56 -10.56
N ARG A 125 5.91 -7.29 -9.75
CA ARG A 125 5.91 -7.53 -8.30
C ARG A 125 5.15 -6.41 -7.58
N ILE A 126 3.82 -6.49 -7.60
CA ILE A 126 2.93 -5.57 -6.86
C ILE A 126 3.11 -5.73 -5.36
N TYR A 127 3.45 -6.93 -4.88
CA TYR A 127 3.50 -7.24 -3.45
C TYR A 127 4.69 -6.65 -2.68
N LEU A 128 5.49 -5.76 -3.29
CA LEU A 128 6.61 -5.13 -2.60
C LEU A 128 6.13 -4.12 -1.54
N PRO A 129 6.81 -4.03 -0.38
CA PRO A 129 6.40 -3.12 0.70
C PRO A 129 6.32 -1.64 0.26
N GLY A 130 7.17 -1.23 -0.69
CA GLY A 130 7.13 0.10 -1.27
C GLY A 130 5.78 0.43 -1.93
N ASN A 131 5.21 -0.51 -2.71
CA ASN A 131 3.89 -0.30 -3.34
C ASN A 131 2.81 -0.08 -2.30
N LEU A 132 2.79 -0.92 -1.26
CA LEU A 132 1.79 -0.80 -0.18
C LEU A 132 1.91 0.53 0.56
N LEU A 133 3.14 0.96 0.88
CA LEU A 133 3.36 2.24 1.54
C LEU A 133 2.87 3.41 0.68
N GLY A 134 3.23 3.42 -0.61
CA GLY A 134 2.76 4.46 -1.53
C GLY A 134 1.24 4.48 -1.65
N PHE A 135 0.63 3.31 -1.84
CA PHE A 135 -0.82 3.16 -1.96
C PHE A 135 -1.57 3.67 -0.74
N ILE A 136 -1.15 3.27 0.46
CA ILE A 136 -1.77 3.73 1.72
C ILE A 136 -1.68 5.25 1.80
N LEU A 137 -0.48 5.84 1.62
CA LEU A 137 -0.30 7.29 1.72
C LEU A 137 -1.10 8.07 0.67
N GLY A 138 -1.28 7.52 -0.54
CA GLY A 138 -2.09 8.13 -1.59
C GLY A 138 -3.58 8.19 -1.23
N LEU A 139 -4.06 7.24 -0.41
CA LEU A 139 -5.45 7.15 0.02
C LEU A 139 -5.74 7.82 1.36
N THR A 140 -4.72 8.06 2.18
CA THR A 140 -4.89 8.52 3.58
C THR A 140 -5.72 9.79 3.69
N TYR A 141 -5.63 10.70 2.72
CA TYR A 141 -6.40 11.95 2.72
C TYR A 141 -7.90 11.75 2.46
N THR A 142 -8.27 10.74 1.66
CA THR A 142 -9.67 10.52 1.25
C THR A 142 -10.39 9.53 2.17
N PHE A 143 -9.68 8.50 2.63
CA PHE A 143 -10.26 7.37 3.35
C PHE A 143 -9.70 7.19 4.77
N GLY A 144 -8.88 8.14 5.22
CA GLY A 144 -8.25 8.09 6.53
C GLY A 144 -7.15 7.04 6.64
N GLY A 145 -6.76 6.72 7.88
CA GLY A 145 -5.60 5.86 8.13
C GLY A 145 -5.87 4.37 7.93
N ILE A 146 -6.88 3.83 8.62
CA ILE A 146 -7.06 2.37 8.79
C ILE A 146 -7.65 1.69 7.55
N LEU A 147 -8.60 2.33 6.87
CA LEU A 147 -9.29 1.69 5.75
C LEU A 147 -8.33 1.37 4.58
N PRO A 148 -7.45 2.29 4.15
CA PRO A 148 -6.42 1.98 3.14
C PRO A 148 -5.47 0.86 3.55
N ILE A 149 -5.15 0.76 4.85
CA ILE A 149 -4.29 -0.31 5.38
C ILE A 149 -4.96 -1.66 5.17
N ALA A 150 -6.22 -1.79 5.61
CA ALA A 150 -6.96 -3.04 5.51
C ALA A 150 -7.09 -3.50 4.06
N ILE A 151 -7.54 -2.60 3.17
CA ILE A 151 -7.70 -2.91 1.74
C ILE A 151 -6.34 -3.22 1.10
N GLY A 152 -5.32 -2.41 1.38
CA GLY A 152 -3.97 -2.61 0.85
C GLY A 152 -3.37 -3.95 1.25
N LEU A 153 -3.59 -4.41 2.49
CA LEU A 153 -3.13 -5.73 2.95
C LEU A 153 -3.85 -6.88 2.23
N VAL A 154 -5.13 -6.74 1.92
CA VAL A 154 -5.85 -7.74 1.11
C VAL A 154 -5.26 -7.77 -0.31
N LEU A 155 -5.17 -6.61 -0.97
CA LEU A 155 -4.66 -6.51 -2.34
C LEU A 155 -3.24 -7.05 -2.46
N ILE A 156 -2.36 -6.71 -1.52
CA ILE A 156 -0.96 -7.14 -1.55
C ILE A 156 -0.82 -8.64 -1.32
N THR A 157 -1.63 -9.21 -0.43
CA THR A 157 -1.61 -10.65 -0.10
C THR A 157 -2.07 -11.47 -1.29
N VAL A 158 -3.19 -11.08 -1.91
CA VAL A 158 -3.68 -11.79 -3.11
C VAL A 158 -2.70 -11.63 -4.27
N SER A 159 -2.14 -10.42 -4.47
CA SER A 159 -1.11 -10.18 -5.49
C SER A 159 0.15 -11.03 -5.27
N PHE A 160 0.56 -11.25 -4.01
CA PHE A 160 1.67 -12.13 -3.66
C PHE A 160 1.39 -13.59 -4.03
N LEU A 161 0.18 -14.07 -3.75
CA LEU A 161 -0.24 -15.42 -4.09
C LEU A 161 -0.25 -15.62 -5.61
N VAL A 162 -0.87 -14.70 -6.36
CA VAL A 162 -0.90 -14.72 -7.83
C VAL A 162 0.52 -14.78 -8.39
N TRP A 163 1.40 -13.86 -7.98
CA TRP A 163 2.78 -13.85 -8.45
C TRP A 163 3.51 -15.16 -8.14
N THR A 164 3.36 -15.68 -6.91
CA THR A 164 4.06 -16.89 -6.47
C THR A 164 3.60 -18.12 -7.24
N ILE A 165 2.29 -18.29 -7.44
CA ILE A 165 1.71 -19.40 -8.19
C ILE A 165 2.18 -19.34 -9.65
N PHE A 166 2.08 -18.18 -10.29
CA PHE A 166 2.41 -18.05 -11.71
C PHE A 166 3.91 -18.14 -12.01
N ARG A 167 4.75 -17.50 -11.19
CA ARG A 167 6.19 -17.45 -11.46
C ARG A 167 6.98 -18.64 -10.94
N LYS A 168 6.51 -19.29 -9.87
CA LYS A 168 7.22 -20.42 -9.25
C LYS A 168 6.45 -21.73 -9.37
N GLY A 169 5.13 -21.70 -9.16
CA GLY A 169 4.28 -22.89 -9.18
C GLY A 169 4.19 -23.52 -10.56
N ILE A 170 3.82 -22.74 -11.58
CA ILE A 170 3.61 -23.25 -12.95
C ILE A 170 4.89 -23.89 -13.52
N PRO A 171 6.07 -23.23 -13.52
CA PRO A 171 7.29 -23.84 -14.06
C PRO A 171 7.73 -25.10 -13.31
N PHE A 172 7.54 -25.16 -12.00
CA PHE A 172 7.87 -26.33 -11.19
C PHE A 172 7.04 -27.56 -11.59
N VAL A 173 5.73 -27.38 -11.81
CA VAL A 173 4.84 -28.46 -12.26
C VAL A 173 5.24 -28.96 -13.65
N PHE A 174 5.53 -28.05 -14.59
CA PHE A 174 5.98 -28.42 -15.93
C PHE A 174 7.31 -29.18 -15.92
N GLN A 175 8.28 -28.77 -15.10
CA GLN A 175 9.54 -29.49 -14.94
C GLN A 175 9.32 -30.92 -14.41
N LYS A 176 8.42 -31.08 -13.43
CA LYS A 176 8.12 -32.39 -12.83
C LYS A 176 7.39 -33.33 -13.79
N ILE A 177 6.54 -32.80 -14.68
CA ILE A 177 5.86 -33.59 -15.72
C ILE A 177 6.89 -34.03 -16.79
N ASN A 178 7.74 -33.11 -17.26
CA ASN A 178 8.76 -33.44 -18.29
C ASN A 178 9.86 -34.39 -17.81
N GLN A 179 10.12 -34.50 -16.50
CA GLN A 179 11.07 -35.49 -15.96
C GLN A 179 10.48 -36.91 -15.83
N LYS A 180 9.16 -37.07 -15.96
CA LYS A 180 8.47 -38.36 -15.86
C LYS A 180 8.21 -39.03 -17.21
N ASN A 181 8.40 -38.32 -18.32
CA ASN A 181 8.35 -38.82 -19.70
C ASN A 181 9.76 -39.03 -20.22
#